data_AF-A0A6L8LYT7-F1
#
_entry.id   AF-A0A6L8LYT7-F1
#
_cell.length_a   1.000
_cell.length_b   1.000
_cell.length_c   1.000
_cell.angle_alpha   90.00
_cell.angle_beta   90.00
_cell.angle_gamma   90.00
#
_symmetry.space_group_name_H-M   'P 1'
#
loop_
_entity.id
_entity.type
_entity.pdbx_description
1 polymer ?
#
loop_
_entity_poly.entity_id
_entity_poly.type
_entity_poly.pdbx_seq_one_letter_code
_entity_poly.pdbx_strand_id
1 'polypeptide(L)'
;MSHSVYLKLAIFLVKIDLRREERQWKRRVRRAAFQIPFANEHLMRDVGLEKGGRCIADTVPDDVKTERRIRHLRRVLSSRIPT
;
A
#
# COMPACT_ATOMS: atom_id res chain seq x y z
N MET A 1 25.18 -6.82 43.10
CA MET A 1 23.76 -6.43 43.03
C MET A 1 23.40 -6.05 41.59
N SER A 2 23.08 -7.05 40.78
CA SER A 2 22.88 -6.98 39.32
C SER A 2 21.40 -7.12 38.91
N HIS A 3 20.46 -6.81 39.81
CA HIS A 3 19.01 -6.90 39.52
C HIS A 3 18.56 -5.96 38.40
N SER A 4 19.21 -4.80 38.25
CA SER A 4 18.91 -3.86 37.17
C SER A 4 19.27 -4.40 35.78
N VAL A 5 20.25 -5.29 35.68
CA VAL A 5 20.66 -5.90 34.40
C VAL A 5 19.60 -6.89 33.92
N TYR A 6 19.08 -7.74 34.81
CA TYR A 6 18.00 -8.67 34.50
C TYR A 6 16.71 -7.96 34.10
N LEU A 7 16.36 -6.87 34.80
CA LEU A 7 15.20 -6.04 34.47
C LEU A 7 15.34 -5.42 33.07
N LYS A 8 16.52 -4.90 32.73
CA LYS A 8 16.78 -4.35 31.39
C LYS A 8 16.69 -5.42 30.31
N LEU A 9 17.21 -6.62 30.56
CA LEU A 9 17.12 -7.77 29.66
C LEU A 9 15.68 -8.24 29.44
N ALA A 10 14.90 -8.35 30.51
CA ALA A 10 13.49 -8.75 30.43
C ALA A 10 12.68 -7.76 29.57
N ILE A 11 12.85 -6.46 29.80
CA ILE A 11 12.19 -5.41 28.99
C ILE A 11 12.61 -5.51 27.52
N PHE A 12 13.89 -5.76 27.25
CA PHE A 12 14.39 -5.90 25.90
C PHE A 12 13.77 -7.10 25.16
N LEU A 13 13.69 -8.25 25.83
CA LEU A 13 13.08 -9.46 25.27
C LEU A 13 11.59 -9.26 24.95
N VAL A 14 10.84 -8.65 25.87
CA VAL A 14 9.41 -8.33 25.64
C VAL A 14 9.23 -7.40 24.44
N LYS A 15 10.07 -6.36 24.30
CA LYS A 15 10.01 -5.45 23.15
C LYS A 15 10.30 -6.16 21.83
N ILE A 16 11.23 -7.11 21.81
CA ILE A 16 11.53 -7.91 20.61
C ILE A 16 10.33 -8.77 20.24
N ASP A 17 9.71 -9.39 21.23
CA ASP A 17 8.60 -10.31 21.00
C ASP A 17 7.38 -9.58 20.45
N LEU A 18 7.02 -8.43 21.04
CA LEU A 18 5.97 -7.55 20.51
C LEU A 18 6.23 -7.13 19.07
N ARG A 19 7.47 -6.76 18.72
CA ARG A 19 7.83 -6.41 17.34
C ARG A 19 7.71 -7.61 16.39
N ARG A 20 8.00 -8.82 16.86
CA ARG A 20 7.87 -10.04 16.07
C ARG A 20 6.40 -10.36 15.81
N GLU A 21 5.57 -10.31 16.86
CA GLU A 21 4.13 -10.49 16.74
C GLU A 21 3.51 -9.46 15.82
N GLU A 22 3.86 -8.18 15.97
CA GLU A 22 3.34 -7.10 15.12
C GLU A 22 3.67 -7.34 13.65
N ARG A 23 4.88 -7.82 13.34
CA ARG A 23 5.26 -8.20 11.96
C ARG A 23 4.46 -9.39 11.45
N GLN A 24 4.27 -10.42 12.27
CA GLN A 24 3.49 -11.60 11.91
C GLN A 24 2.02 -11.24 11.69
N TRP A 25 1.45 -10.41 12.56
CA TRP A 25 0.11 -9.88 12.45
C TRP A 25 -0.05 -9.03 11.19
N LYS A 26 0.83 -8.07 10.92
CA LYS A 26 0.83 -7.29 9.67
C LYS A 26 0.94 -8.15 8.41
N ARG A 27 1.68 -9.27 8.47
CA ARG A 27 1.75 -10.24 7.36
C ARG A 27 0.44 -11.00 7.19
N ARG A 28 -0.18 -11.44 8.30
CA ARG A 28 -1.47 -12.15 8.31
C ARG A 28 -2.60 -11.24 7.81
N VAL A 29 -2.70 -10.02 8.33
CA VAL A 29 -3.68 -9.02 7.90
C VAL A 29 -3.52 -8.68 6.44
N ARG A 30 -2.29 -8.48 5.95
CA ARG A 30 -2.06 -8.28 4.51
C ARG A 30 -2.58 -9.44 3.67
N ARG A 31 -2.31 -10.69 4.07
CA ARG A 31 -2.84 -11.88 3.36
C ARG A 31 -4.37 -11.98 3.46
N ALA A 32 -4.94 -11.68 4.63
CA ALA A 32 -6.38 -11.71 4.86
C ALA A 32 -7.13 -10.63 4.07
N ALA A 33 -6.52 -9.44 3.88
CA ALA A 33 -7.07 -8.39 3.02
C ALA A 33 -7.19 -8.84 1.54
N PHE A 34 -6.40 -9.84 1.12
CA PHE A 34 -6.55 -10.47 -0.21
C PHE A 34 -7.50 -11.68 -0.20
N GLN A 35 -7.89 -12.20 0.97
CA GLN A 35 -8.91 -13.24 1.14
C GLN A 35 -10.28 -12.64 1.52
N ILE A 36 -10.57 -11.41 1.08
CA ILE A 36 -11.98 -11.00 1.03
C ILE A 36 -12.64 -11.98 0.06
N PRO A 37 -13.76 -12.63 0.42
CA PRO A 37 -14.49 -13.45 -0.52
C PRO A 37 -15.06 -12.50 -1.58
N PHE A 38 -14.28 -12.26 -2.63
CA PHE A 38 -14.62 -11.53 -3.85
C PHE A 38 -15.76 -12.20 -4.64
N ALA A 39 -16.53 -13.07 -3.98
CA ALA A 39 -17.63 -13.82 -4.54
C ALA A 39 -18.81 -12.92 -4.93
N ASN A 40 -18.94 -11.72 -4.33
CA ASN A 40 -20.02 -10.79 -4.63
C ASN A 40 -19.50 -9.55 -5.39
N GLU A 41 -19.77 -9.51 -6.70
CA GLU A 41 -19.40 -8.40 -7.59
C GLU A 41 -19.99 -7.06 -7.16
N HIS A 42 -21.21 -7.04 -6.63
CA HIS A 42 -21.89 -5.82 -6.26
C HIS A 42 -21.22 -5.17 -5.05
N LEU A 43 -20.91 -5.95 -4.01
CA LEU A 43 -20.18 -5.47 -2.83
C LEU A 43 -18.78 -4.99 -3.19
N MET A 44 -18.11 -5.64 -4.16
CA MET A 44 -16.81 -5.16 -4.62
C MET A 44 -16.90 -3.79 -5.28
N ARG A 45 -17.92 -3.55 -6.13
CA ARG A 45 -18.13 -2.25 -6.78
C ARG A 45 -18.41 -1.14 -5.76
N ASP A 46 -19.19 -1.42 -4.72
CA ASP A 46 -19.52 -0.45 -3.66
C ASP A 46 -18.28 -0.05 -2.84
N VAL A 47 -17.33 -0.99 -2.66
CA VAL A 47 -16.03 -0.73 -2.01
C VAL A 47 -15.04 -0.07 -2.98
N GLY A 48 -15.33 -0.02 -4.28
CA GLY A 48 -14.46 0.54 -5.30
C GLY A 48 -13.39 -0.45 -5.82
N LEU A 49 -13.68 -1.75 -5.79
CA LEU A 49 -12.82 -2.84 -6.25
C LEU A 49 -13.43 -3.56 -7.47
N GLU A 50 -12.58 -3.93 -8.42
CA GLU A 50 -12.91 -4.69 -9.63
C GLU A 50 -12.86 -6.21 -9.34
N LYS A 51 -13.48 -7.05 -10.18
CA LYS A 51 -13.56 -8.53 -10.01
C LYS A 51 -12.23 -9.24 -9.71
N GLY A 52 -11.11 -8.66 -10.14
CA GLY A 52 -9.77 -9.18 -9.88
C GLY A 52 -9.12 -8.66 -8.60
N GLY A 53 -9.86 -7.96 -7.73
CA GLY A 53 -9.33 -7.30 -6.52
C GLY A 53 -8.50 -6.05 -6.82
N ARG A 54 -8.54 -5.53 -8.05
CA ARG A 54 -7.88 -4.27 -8.42
C ARG A 54 -8.75 -3.10 -8.01
N CYS A 55 -8.16 -2.01 -7.53
CA CYS A 55 -8.91 -0.80 -7.24
C CYS A 55 -9.45 -0.19 -8.54
N ILE A 56 -10.75 0.14 -8.56
CA ILE A 56 -11.41 0.89 -9.64
C ILE A 56 -10.93 2.34 -9.62
N ALA A 57 -10.59 2.86 -8.43
CA ALA A 57 -9.99 4.17 -8.28
C ALA A 57 -8.62 4.21 -8.94
N ASP A 58 -8.43 5.20 -9.79
CA ASP A 58 -7.13 5.54 -10.32
C ASP A 58 -6.17 5.89 -9.18
N THR A 59 -5.13 5.08 -9.00
CA THR A 59 -4.09 5.29 -7.98
C THR A 59 -3.36 6.63 -8.09
N VAL A 60 -3.56 7.36 -9.19
CA VAL A 60 -2.86 8.61 -9.49
C VAL A 60 -3.90 9.73 -9.56
N PRO A 61 -3.75 10.81 -8.76
CA PRO A 61 -4.62 11.98 -8.82
C PRO A 61 -4.71 12.54 -10.24
N ASP A 62 -5.89 13.04 -10.59
CA ASP A 62 -6.15 13.55 -11.94
C ASP A 62 -5.17 14.64 -12.37
N ASP A 63 -4.80 15.54 -11.45
CA ASP A 63 -3.83 16.61 -11.70
C ASP A 63 -2.50 16.07 -12.26
N VAL A 64 -1.98 15.00 -11.65
CA VAL A 64 -0.73 14.33 -12.08
C VAL A 64 -0.89 13.66 -13.45
N LYS A 65 -2.08 13.14 -13.76
CA LYS A 65 -2.37 12.57 -15.08
C LYS A 65 -2.42 13.64 -16.16
N THR A 66 -3.09 14.76 -15.89
CA THR A 66 -3.12 15.91 -16.81
C THR A 66 -1.74 16.47 -17.04
N GLU A 67 -0.94 16.66 -16.00
CA GLU A 67 0.42 17.19 -16.14
C GLU A 67 1.30 16.28 -17.00
N ARG A 68 1.25 14.95 -16.78
CA ARG A 68 1.95 13.97 -17.63
C ARG A 68 1.49 14.06 -19.07
N ARG A 69 0.17 14.14 -19.31
CA ARG A 69 -0.39 14.20 -20.66
C ARG A 69 0.00 15.47 -21.38
N ILE A 70 -0.05 16.62 -20.71
CA ILE A 70 0.41 17.92 -21.22
C ILE A 70 1.91 17.87 -21.57
N ARG A 71 2.74 17.29 -20.70
CA ARG A 71 4.18 17.12 -20.95
C ARG A 71 4.45 16.31 -22.22
N HIS A 72 3.75 15.19 -22.40
CA HIS A 72 3.88 14.37 -23.61
C HIS A 72 3.40 15.11 -24.86
N LEU A 73 2.28 15.82 -24.80
CA LEU A 73 1.78 16.64 -25.90
C LEU A 73 2.78 17.73 -26.29
N ARG A 74 3.33 18.47 -25.32
CA ARG A 74 4.35 19.50 -25.57
C ARG A 74 5.58 18.91 -26.23
N ARG A 75 6.03 17.73 -25.80
CA ARG A 75 7.19 17.04 -26.39
C ARG A 75 6.95 16.65 -27.85
N VAL A 76 5.78 16.08 -28.15
CA VAL A 76 5.40 15.71 -29.52
C VAL A 76 5.29 16.94 -30.41
N LEU A 77 4.63 17.99 -29.94
CA LEU A 77 4.47 19.24 -30.69
C LEU A 77 5.83 19.91 -30.95
N SER A 78 6.70 19.97 -29.94
CA SER A 78 8.06 20.52 -30.10
C SER A 78 8.91 19.72 -31.08
N SER A 79 8.75 18.40 -31.17
CA SER A 79 9.46 17.58 -32.16
C SER A 79 8.93 17.71 -33.59
N ARG A 80 7.69 18.21 -33.75
CA ARG A 80 7.01 18.36 -35.03
C ARG A 80 7.15 19.75 -35.64
N ILE A 81 7.58 20.74 -34.88
CA ILE A 81 7.90 22.07 -35.39
C ILE A 81 9.36 22.01 -35.84
N PRO A 82 9.66 21.95 -37.14
CA PRO A 82 11.02 22.19 -37.60
C PRO A 82 11.32 23.66 -37.34
N THR A 83 12.19 23.93 -36.37
CA THR A 83 12.86 25.24 -36.25
C THR A 83 13.71 25.51 -37.47
#